data_AF-A0A2E3Z9Y6-F1
#
_entry.id   AF-A0A2E3Z9Y6-F1
#
_cell.length_a   1.000
_cell.length_b   1.000
_cell.length_c   1.000
_cell.angle_alpha   90.00
_cell.angle_beta   90.00
_cell.angle_gamma   90.00
#
_symmetry.space_group_name_H-M   'P 1'
#
loop_
_entity.id
_entity.type
_entity.pdbx_description
1 polymer ?
#
loop_
_entity_poly.entity_id
_entity_poly.type
_entity_poly.pdbx_seq_one_letter_code
_entity_poly.pdbx_strand_id
1 'polypeptide(L)'
;MRLADSSPAWDNTQIMPRFVLLFHNCPEKSPKPSHWDLMFEHQDVLMTWELRELPATWQKKQGEGSETVSARRLKDHRLAYLDYEGPVSGDRGHVTQCDSGLYECLQQSDQYLELRLVGKKLQGIVRLQQNGPCWQLALVTS
;
A
#
# COMPACT_ATOMS: atom_id res chain seq x y z
N MET A 1 17.51 39.31 37.88
CA MET A 1 18.21 38.28 37.08
C MET A 1 17.12 37.52 36.33
N ARG A 2 17.04 37.71 35.00
CA ARG A 2 15.92 37.25 34.15
C ARG A 2 16.06 35.76 33.82
N LEU A 3 14.91 35.07 33.79
CA LEU A 3 14.72 33.73 33.23
C LEU A 3 14.76 33.77 31.69
N ALA A 4 15.34 32.73 31.08
CA ALA A 4 15.02 32.16 29.76
C ALA A 4 15.89 30.88 29.66
N ASP A 5 15.35 29.67 29.84
CA ASP A 5 14.52 28.87 28.93
C ASP A 5 15.30 28.32 27.73
N SER A 6 15.35 26.99 27.62
CA SER A 6 15.82 26.22 26.46
C SER A 6 15.33 24.78 26.62
N SER A 7 14.06 24.56 26.33
CA SER A 7 13.51 23.23 26.05
C SER A 7 14.21 22.66 24.80
N PRO A 8 14.50 21.35 24.74
CA PRO A 8 15.04 20.76 23.52
C PRO A 8 13.91 20.75 22.48
N ALA A 9 14.15 21.38 21.32
CA ALA A 9 13.27 21.23 20.18
C ALA A 9 13.32 19.75 19.73
N TRP A 10 12.33 18.97 20.13
CA TRP A 10 12.07 17.69 19.49
C TRP A 10 11.70 17.99 18.05
N ASP A 11 12.54 17.54 17.13
CA ASP A 11 12.25 17.49 15.70
C ASP A 11 10.98 16.65 15.52
N ASN A 12 9.86 17.33 15.34
CA ASN A 12 8.54 16.74 15.14
C ASN A 12 8.31 16.44 13.65
N THR A 13 9.37 16.06 12.92
CA THR A 13 9.22 15.42 11.61
C THR A 13 8.61 14.05 11.86
N GLN A 14 7.28 14.01 11.89
CA GLN A 14 6.53 12.79 11.74
C GLN A 14 6.97 12.17 10.42
N ILE A 15 7.90 11.21 10.49
CA ILE A 15 8.39 10.47 9.33
C ILE A 15 7.17 9.74 8.76
N MET A 16 6.62 10.28 7.68
CA MET A 16 5.50 9.65 7.00
C MET A 16 5.98 8.30 6.45
N PRO A 17 5.35 7.17 6.82
CA PRO A 17 5.75 5.85 6.34
C PRO A 17 5.54 5.72 4.83
N ARG A 18 6.29 4.80 4.21
CA ARG A 18 6.22 4.56 2.77
C ARG A 18 5.15 3.55 2.38
N PHE A 19 4.70 3.63 1.14
CA PHE A 19 3.95 2.56 0.50
C PHE A 19 4.58 2.20 -0.85
N VAL A 20 4.32 0.99 -1.31
CA VAL A 20 4.68 0.54 -2.65
C VAL A 20 3.53 -0.25 -3.27
N LEU A 21 3.34 -0.08 -4.58
CA LEU A 21 2.50 -0.93 -5.41
C LEU A 21 3.40 -1.71 -6.36
N LEU A 22 3.47 -3.03 -6.17
CA LEU A 22 4.18 -3.93 -7.06
C LEU A 22 3.19 -4.65 -7.97
N PHE A 23 3.56 -4.89 -9.22
CA PHE A 23 2.90 -5.87 -10.07
C PHE A 23 3.72 -7.15 -10.04
N HIS A 24 3.14 -8.22 -9.49
CA HIS A 24 3.72 -9.54 -9.49
C HIS A 24 3.24 -10.30 -10.73
N ASN A 25 4.14 -10.39 -11.72
CA ASN A 25 3.91 -11.17 -12.91
C ASN A 25 4.26 -12.64 -12.65
N CYS A 26 3.25 -13.48 -12.47
CA CYS A 26 3.37 -14.91 -12.25
C CYS A 26 3.48 -15.66 -13.59
N PRO A 27 4.24 -16.77 -13.66
CA PRO A 27 4.19 -17.66 -14.82
C PRO A 27 2.80 -18.26 -15.01
N GLU A 28 2.42 -18.60 -16.25
CA GLU A 28 1.09 -19.16 -16.58
C GLU A 28 0.75 -20.43 -15.79
N LYS A 29 1.76 -21.24 -15.46
CA LYS A 29 1.60 -22.48 -14.70
C LYS A 29 1.54 -22.27 -13.18
N SER A 30 1.66 -21.03 -12.71
CA SER A 30 1.57 -20.69 -11.30
C SER A 30 0.16 -20.98 -10.77
N PRO A 31 0.02 -21.51 -9.54
CA PRO A 31 -1.29 -21.67 -8.90
C PRO A 31 -2.00 -20.33 -8.64
N LYS A 32 -1.25 -19.22 -8.68
CA LYS A 32 -1.73 -17.86 -8.45
C LYS A 32 -1.54 -17.04 -9.72
N PRO A 33 -2.60 -16.46 -10.32
CA PRO A 33 -2.44 -15.55 -11.45
C PRO A 33 -1.63 -14.31 -11.08
N SER A 34 -1.16 -13.57 -12.08
CA SER A 34 -0.55 -12.25 -11.88
C SER A 34 -1.52 -11.30 -11.16
N HIS A 35 -0.97 -10.40 -10.35
CA HIS A 35 -1.73 -9.54 -9.45
C HIS A 35 -0.89 -8.35 -9.03
N TRP A 36 -1.51 -7.41 -8.32
CA TRP A 36 -0.80 -6.34 -7.65
C TRP A 36 -0.66 -6.65 -6.16
N ASP A 37 0.49 -6.31 -5.60
CA ASP A 37 0.70 -6.27 -4.16
C ASP A 37 0.81 -4.81 -3.73
N LEU A 38 -0.15 -4.36 -2.93
CA LEU A 38 -0.13 -3.06 -2.28
C LEU A 38 0.39 -3.22 -0.86
N MET A 39 1.48 -2.52 -0.55
CA MET A 39 2.22 -2.70 0.69
C MET A 39 2.40 -1.37 1.42
N PHE A 40 2.19 -1.37 2.73
CA PHE A 40 2.35 -0.22 3.62
C PHE A 40 3.39 -0.51 4.70
N GLU A 41 4.39 0.35 4.81
CA GLU A 41 5.40 0.29 5.87
C GLU A 41 4.77 0.53 7.24
N HIS A 42 4.82 -0.47 8.11
CA HIS A 42 4.31 -0.37 9.47
C HIS A 42 5.32 -1.00 10.42
N GLN A 43 5.94 -0.17 11.26
CA GLN A 43 7.02 -0.58 12.14
C GLN A 43 8.17 -1.23 11.32
N ASP A 44 8.50 -2.48 11.58
CA ASP A 44 9.58 -3.23 10.93
C ASP A 44 9.10 -4.15 9.80
N VAL A 45 7.83 -4.06 9.40
CA VAL A 45 7.21 -4.91 8.39
C VAL A 45 6.44 -4.12 7.33
N LEU A 46 6.06 -4.83 6.26
CA LEU A 46 5.14 -4.36 5.25
C LEU A 46 3.80 -5.04 5.40
N MET A 47 2.78 -4.26 5.76
CA MET A 47 1.40 -4.69 5.68
C MET A 47 0.99 -4.85 4.22
N THR A 48 0.73 -6.09 3.77
CA THR A 48 0.49 -6.41 2.36
C THR A 48 -0.95 -6.84 2.05
N TRP A 49 -1.50 -6.32 0.96
CA TRP A 49 -2.72 -6.80 0.33
C TRP A 49 -2.48 -7.15 -1.14
N GLU A 50 -2.95 -8.32 -1.55
CA GLU A 50 -3.08 -8.68 -2.96
C GLU A 50 -4.36 -8.05 -3.54
N LEU A 51 -4.25 -7.47 -4.73
CA LEU A 51 -5.35 -6.97 -5.54
C LEU A 51 -5.36 -7.66 -6.91
N ARG A 52 -6.54 -8.09 -7.37
CA ARG A 52 -6.75 -8.68 -8.71
C ARG A 52 -7.04 -7.65 -9.79
N GLU A 53 -7.39 -6.45 -9.36
CA GLU A 53 -7.77 -5.30 -10.16
C GLU A 53 -7.45 -4.06 -9.32
N LEU A 54 -7.23 -2.92 -9.99
CA LEU A 54 -7.04 -1.64 -9.32
C LEU A 54 -8.33 -0.82 -9.40
N PRO A 55 -8.62 0.06 -8.44
CA PRO A 55 -9.68 1.07 -8.58
C PRO A 55 -9.61 1.79 -9.91
N ALA A 56 -10.75 2.08 -10.53
CA ALA A 56 -10.84 2.64 -11.87
C ALA A 56 -10.01 3.94 -12.04
N THR A 57 -9.99 4.81 -11.03
CA THR A 57 -9.18 6.03 -11.02
C THR A 57 -7.67 5.78 -11.15
N TRP A 58 -7.16 4.64 -10.66
CA TRP A 58 -5.74 4.28 -10.75
C TRP A 58 -5.37 3.55 -12.05
N GLN A 59 -6.35 3.18 -12.87
CA GLN A 59 -6.11 2.53 -14.14
C GLN A 59 -5.72 3.53 -15.22
N LYS A 60 -4.93 3.09 -16.21
CA LYS A 60 -4.54 3.93 -17.36
C LYS A 60 -5.73 4.32 -18.24
N LYS A 61 -6.73 3.44 -18.37
CA LYS A 61 -7.95 3.69 -19.13
C LYS A 61 -9.01 4.18 -18.14
N GLN A 62 -8.99 5.47 -17.84
CA GLN A 62 -9.95 6.05 -16.91
C GLN A 62 -11.38 6.00 -17.48
N GLY A 63 -12.35 5.69 -16.62
CA GLY A 63 -13.78 5.73 -16.95
C GLY A 63 -14.50 4.38 -17.08
N GLU A 64 -13.79 3.25 -16.99
CA GLU A 64 -14.39 1.91 -16.93
C GLU A 64 -13.87 1.15 -15.70
N GLY A 65 -14.77 0.73 -14.81
CA GLY A 65 -14.43 -0.07 -13.61
C GLY A 65 -15.07 0.45 -12.33
N SER A 66 -14.79 -0.23 -11.22
CA SER A 66 -15.27 0.12 -9.88
C SER A 66 -14.18 0.88 -9.10
N GLU A 67 -14.58 1.83 -8.25
CA GLU A 67 -13.67 2.45 -7.27
C GLU A 67 -13.49 1.60 -6.01
N THR A 68 -14.28 0.53 -5.87
CA THR A 68 -14.14 -0.48 -4.82
C THR A 68 -13.77 -1.82 -5.45
N VAL A 69 -12.67 -2.41 -5.02
CA VAL A 69 -12.12 -3.67 -5.54
C VAL A 69 -11.91 -4.68 -4.43
N SER A 70 -11.90 -5.96 -4.79
CA SER A 70 -11.57 -7.04 -3.86
C SER A 70 -10.09 -7.01 -3.49
N ALA A 71 -9.80 -7.25 -2.22
CA ALA A 71 -8.47 -7.35 -1.69
C ALA A 71 -8.31 -8.62 -0.85
N ARG A 72 -7.08 -9.13 -0.76
CA ARG A 72 -6.74 -10.25 0.13
C ARG A 72 -5.55 -9.88 0.99
N ARG A 73 -5.75 -9.89 2.31
CA ARG A 73 -4.66 -9.71 3.28
C ARG A 73 -3.66 -10.86 3.14
N LEU A 74 -2.38 -10.54 2.99
CA LEU A 74 -1.28 -11.50 2.98
C LEU A 74 -0.50 -11.45 4.30
N LYS A 75 0.46 -12.38 4.45
CA LYS A 75 1.47 -12.25 5.49
C LYS A 75 2.29 -10.99 5.26
N ASP A 76 2.77 -10.41 6.34
CA ASP A 76 3.61 -9.23 6.25
C ASP A 76 4.91 -9.53 5.50
N HIS A 77 5.35 -8.57 4.70
CA HIS A 77 6.59 -8.67 3.92
C HIS A 77 7.72 -7.90 4.60
N ARG A 78 8.95 -8.16 4.16
CA ARG A 78 10.15 -7.46 4.64
C ARG A 78 10.22 -6.07 4.01
N LEU A 79 10.71 -5.08 4.75
CA LEU A 79 10.89 -3.70 4.26
C LEU A 79 11.70 -3.60 2.96
N ALA A 80 12.61 -4.54 2.69
CA ALA A 80 13.38 -4.59 1.46
C ALA A 80 12.52 -4.60 0.18
N TYR A 81 11.25 -5.04 0.26
CA TYR A 81 10.33 -5.02 -0.88
C TYR A 81 9.84 -3.61 -1.26
N LEU A 82 10.09 -2.58 -0.45
CA LEU A 82 9.76 -1.19 -0.80
C LEU A 82 10.53 -0.71 -2.04
N ASP A 83 11.75 -1.21 -2.21
CA ASP A 83 12.68 -0.76 -3.25
C ASP A 83 13.08 -1.91 -4.20
N TYR A 84 12.47 -3.10 -4.03
CA TYR A 84 12.83 -4.30 -4.79
C TYR A 84 12.07 -4.42 -6.11
N GLU A 85 12.82 -4.61 -7.20
CA GLU A 85 12.33 -5.08 -8.48
C GLU A 85 13.18 -6.27 -8.91
N GLY A 86 12.57 -7.30 -9.50
CA GLY A 86 13.34 -8.48 -9.87
C GLY A 86 12.60 -9.82 -9.82
N PRO A 87 13.33 -10.90 -10.11
CA PRO A 87 12.80 -12.26 -10.07
C PRO A 87 12.48 -12.72 -8.64
N VAL A 88 11.29 -13.25 -8.45
CA VAL A 88 10.89 -13.90 -7.21
C VAL A 88 11.49 -15.31 -7.16
N SER A 89 12.16 -15.63 -6.06
CA SER A 89 12.86 -16.91 -5.87
C SER A 89 11.99 -18.13 -6.16
N GLY A 90 12.60 -19.21 -6.69
CA GLY A 90 11.90 -20.45 -7.00
C GLY A 90 11.04 -20.39 -8.26
N ASP A 91 11.43 -19.57 -9.24
CA ASP A 91 10.72 -19.38 -10.52
C ASP A 91 9.25 -18.96 -10.32
N ARG A 92 8.99 -18.15 -9.29
CA ARG A 92 7.65 -17.69 -8.94
C ARG A 92 7.26 -16.41 -9.69
N GLY A 93 8.01 -16.03 -10.71
CA GLY A 93 7.75 -14.85 -11.53
C GLY A 93 8.65 -13.67 -11.22
N HIS A 94 8.18 -12.47 -11.55
CA HIS A 94 8.94 -11.23 -11.45
C HIS A 94 8.06 -10.13 -10.83
N VAL A 95 8.65 -9.24 -10.03
CA VAL A 95 7.95 -8.06 -9.49
C VAL A 95 8.51 -6.79 -10.12
N THR A 96 7.60 -5.90 -10.50
CA THR A 96 7.92 -4.57 -11.01
C THR A 96 7.18 -3.52 -10.19
N GLN A 97 7.85 -2.45 -9.80
CA GLN A 97 7.27 -1.35 -9.08
C GLN A 97 6.41 -0.49 -10.00
N CYS A 98 5.11 -0.47 -9.73
CA CYS A 98 4.15 0.34 -10.47
C CYS A 98 4.08 1.77 -9.96
N ASP A 99 4.14 1.94 -8.64
CA ASP A 99 4.18 3.22 -7.95
C ASP A 99 4.73 3.06 -6.53
N SER A 100 5.16 4.17 -5.94
CA SER A 100 5.65 4.25 -4.57
C SER A 100 5.45 5.66 -4.04
N GLY A 101 5.34 5.81 -2.73
CA GLY A 101 5.20 7.13 -2.14
C GLY A 101 5.14 7.08 -0.63
N LEU A 102 4.60 8.16 -0.06
CA LEU A 102 4.35 8.30 1.37
C LEU A 102 2.86 8.12 1.65
N TYR A 103 2.53 7.77 2.87
CA TYR A 103 1.15 7.80 3.31
C TYR A 103 1.00 8.36 4.72
N GLU A 104 -0.19 8.89 4.99
CA GLU A 104 -0.65 9.28 6.32
C GLU A 104 -1.73 8.30 6.77
N CYS A 105 -1.61 7.77 7.99
CA CYS A 105 -2.64 6.94 8.59
C CYS A 105 -3.70 7.82 9.26
N LEU A 106 -4.91 7.84 8.71
CA LEU A 106 -6.04 8.62 9.25
C LEU A 106 -6.81 7.82 10.31
N GLN A 107 -6.97 6.52 10.08
CA GLN A 107 -7.61 5.61 11.03
C GLN A 107 -7.08 4.18 10.84
N GLN A 108 -6.86 3.46 11.94
CA GLN A 108 -6.40 2.07 11.91
C GLN A 108 -7.03 1.23 13.02
N SER A 109 -7.42 0.01 12.66
CA SER A 109 -7.76 -1.10 13.54
C SER A 109 -7.40 -2.41 12.83
N ASP A 110 -7.61 -3.55 13.47
CA ASP A 110 -7.30 -4.87 12.89
C ASP A 110 -8.09 -5.18 11.60
N GLN A 111 -9.27 -4.57 11.43
CA GLN A 111 -10.20 -4.86 10.33
C GLN A 111 -10.45 -3.65 9.43
N TYR A 112 -9.77 -2.53 9.67
CA TYR A 112 -10.02 -1.28 8.98
C TYR A 112 -8.77 -0.41 8.92
N LEU A 113 -8.47 0.13 7.74
CA LEU A 113 -7.50 1.19 7.53
C LEU A 113 -8.10 2.28 6.66
N GLU A 114 -7.91 3.52 7.07
CA GLU A 114 -8.12 4.69 6.22
C GLU A 114 -6.79 5.44 6.10
N LEU A 115 -6.28 5.54 4.87
CA LEU A 115 -4.95 6.06 4.59
C LEU A 115 -5.05 7.14 3.51
N ARG A 116 -4.28 8.22 3.65
CA ARG A 116 -4.06 9.18 2.57
C ARG A 116 -2.76 8.84 1.85
N LEU A 117 -2.84 8.55 0.56
CA LEU A 117 -1.68 8.20 -0.26
C LEU A 117 -1.15 9.41 -1.03
N VAL A 118 0.18 9.52 -1.07
CA VAL A 118 0.93 10.55 -1.80
C VAL A 118 1.99 9.85 -2.67
N GLY A 119 1.55 9.24 -3.77
CA GLY A 119 2.40 8.67 -4.82
C GLY A 119 2.33 9.44 -6.14
N LYS A 120 2.96 8.91 -7.18
CA LYS A 120 2.89 9.53 -8.52
C LYS A 120 1.56 9.20 -9.21
N LYS A 121 1.05 7.98 -9.01
CA LYS A 121 -0.21 7.48 -9.59
C LYS A 121 -1.28 7.26 -8.51
N LEU A 122 -0.91 6.63 -7.41
CA LEU A 122 -1.77 6.34 -6.28
C LEU A 122 -1.81 7.57 -5.38
N GLN A 123 -2.91 8.31 -5.49
CA GLN A 123 -3.16 9.53 -4.71
C GLN A 123 -4.58 9.50 -4.14
N GLY A 124 -4.79 10.26 -3.07
CA GLY A 124 -6.10 10.40 -2.44
C GLY A 124 -6.28 9.51 -1.20
N ILE A 125 -7.50 9.43 -0.69
CA ILE A 125 -7.83 8.64 0.49
C ILE A 125 -8.32 7.27 0.05
N VAL A 126 -7.77 6.22 0.67
CA VAL A 126 -8.17 4.83 0.47
C VAL A 126 -8.68 4.24 1.77
N ARG A 127 -9.64 3.33 1.64
CA ARG A 127 -10.14 2.49 2.73
C ARG A 127 -9.87 1.04 2.43
N LEU A 128 -9.22 0.34 3.35
CA LEU A 128 -9.14 -1.11 3.37
C LEU A 128 -10.03 -1.60 4.51
N GLN A 129 -11.07 -2.37 4.19
CA GLN A 129 -12.02 -2.86 5.18
C GLN A 129 -12.24 -4.35 5.04
N GLN A 130 -12.25 -5.06 6.17
CA GLN A 130 -12.61 -6.46 6.23
C GLN A 130 -14.12 -6.64 6.40
N ASN A 131 -14.72 -7.43 5.51
CA ASN A 131 -16.11 -7.85 5.54
C ASN A 131 -16.15 -9.39 5.60
N GLY A 132 -16.18 -9.96 6.81
CA GLY A 132 -16.07 -11.39 7.03
C GLY A 132 -14.68 -11.93 6.61
N PRO A 133 -14.58 -12.93 5.72
CA PRO A 133 -13.29 -13.45 5.26
C PRO A 133 -12.63 -12.58 4.15
N CYS A 134 -13.37 -11.59 3.62
CA CYS A 134 -12.93 -10.81 2.46
C CYS A 134 -12.43 -9.43 2.89
N TRP A 135 -11.43 -8.91 2.19
CA TRP A 135 -11.07 -7.49 2.29
C TRP A 135 -11.53 -6.77 1.03
N GLN A 136 -11.82 -5.48 1.16
CA GLN A 136 -12.07 -4.59 0.04
C GLN A 136 -11.20 -3.36 0.16
N LEU A 137 -10.71 -2.88 -0.98
CA LEU A 137 -10.07 -1.59 -1.10
C LEU A 137 -11.02 -0.64 -1.83
N ALA A 138 -11.30 0.53 -1.26
CA ALA A 138 -12.13 1.55 -1.86
C ALA A 138 -11.39 2.89 -1.91
N LEU A 139 -11.47 3.59 -3.05
CA LEU A 139 -11.12 5.01 -3.10
C LEU A 139 -12.27 5.85 -2.56
N VAL A 140 -11.94 6.78 -1.66
CA VAL A 140 -12.91 7.74 -1.12
C VAL A 140 -12.93 8.94 -2.06
N THR A 141 -13.92 8.96 -2.96
CA THR A 141 -14.19 10.12 -3.82
C THR A 141 -14.92 11.17 -3.01
N SER A 142 -14.35 12.37 -2.91
CA SER A 142 -15.01 13.57 -2.37
C SER A 142 -16.04 14.14 -3.33
#